data_AF-A0A1Q8RR65-F1
#
_entry.id   AF-A0A1Q8RR65-F1
#
_cell.length_a   1.000
_cell.length_b   1.000
_cell.length_c   1.000
_cell.angle_alpha   90.00
_cell.angle_beta   90.00
_cell.angle_gamma   90.00
#
_symmetry.space_group_name_H-M   'P 1'
#
loop_
_entity.id
_entity.type
_entity.pdbx_description
1 polymer ?
#
loop_
_entity_poly.entity_id
_entity_poly.type
_entity_poly.pdbx_seq_one_letter_code
_entity_poly.pdbx_strand_id
1 'polypeptide(L)'
;MRLLLFFCIVLVFAVQFCSGAFDPASKNNVVVYYGQGPNQGDLINQCQQPEIDVIVLSFVHLFPAQANGYPGTNFGNRCGGQVYPGPGFNGVNDPSRNQLQSNCPSLNAQIPVCQQQYGKKILLSLGGGVLSYQLTGQNEGQMLATYLWKMFGPKASDWNGPRPFDNNGQAVEVDGFDMDIEHPSTDNSAGYIALVTLLRQFFSTASKPYYLTGAPQCVVPDANMAAMISAVKFDMIFVQFYNTPSCSAATWAANNPSYTPGQPFQQAGFTYDAWVQWLSNTPSRDAKVFLTLPGSPDAANFGNYITHGQANNLISAFYCRPSFGGVAVWEATRGDRNPYNGKSFQATMKLWLQGAATDLRLGGCQVSQWRLTDPVVLAKRPVGVMVSTNAAVRMDFAGTRRHIAARAAKPPLVFATEWKVKEQVKGTYLSRERF
;
A
#
# COMPACT_ATOMS: atom_id res chain seq x y z
N MET A 1 62.85 1.49 47.11
CA MET A 1 62.37 2.70 46.39
C MET A 1 61.27 2.27 45.42
N ARG A 2 60.41 3.18 44.93
CA ARG A 2 59.11 2.79 44.32
C ARG A 2 59.25 2.07 42.97
N LEU A 3 58.49 1.00 42.79
CA LEU A 3 58.14 0.43 41.49
C LEU A 3 56.98 1.27 40.89
N LEU A 4 57.02 1.57 39.58
CA LEU A 4 55.96 2.27 38.87
C LEU A 4 55.36 1.35 37.80
N LEU A 5 54.15 0.85 38.05
CA LEU A 5 53.35 0.19 37.02
C LEU A 5 52.64 1.25 36.17
N PHE A 6 52.90 1.24 34.86
CA PHE A 6 52.08 1.96 33.88
C PHE A 6 50.83 1.12 33.56
N PHE A 7 49.66 1.62 33.95
CA PHE A 7 48.37 1.08 33.50
C PHE A 7 47.95 1.75 32.20
N CYS A 8 48.02 1.04 31.07
CA CYS A 8 47.41 1.48 29.83
C CYS A 8 45.88 1.30 29.89
N ILE A 9 45.16 2.36 30.24
CA ILE A 9 43.69 2.39 30.18
C ILE A 9 43.28 2.53 28.72
N VAL A 10 42.92 1.41 28.08
CA VAL A 10 42.33 1.42 26.74
C VAL A 10 40.86 1.85 26.86
N LEU A 11 40.60 3.14 26.63
CA LEU A 11 39.27 3.71 26.54
C LEU A 11 38.57 3.22 25.27
N VAL A 12 37.90 2.07 25.35
CA VAL A 12 36.99 1.59 24.32
C VAL A 12 35.76 2.49 24.30
N PHE A 13 35.79 3.52 23.45
CA PHE A 13 34.59 4.25 23.07
C PHE A 13 33.67 3.32 22.28
N ALA A 14 32.80 2.60 23.00
CA ALA A 14 31.66 1.94 22.41
C ALA A 14 30.70 3.01 21.87
N VAL A 15 30.90 3.40 20.61
CA VAL A 15 29.93 4.21 19.87
C VAL A 15 28.69 3.35 19.66
N GLN A 16 27.80 3.39 20.65
CA GLN A 16 26.47 2.83 20.54
C GLN A 16 25.70 3.64 19.49
N PHE A 17 25.88 3.27 18.22
CA PHE A 17 24.92 3.55 17.18
C PHE A 17 23.61 2.88 17.60
N CYS A 18 22.79 3.63 18.33
CA CYS A 18 21.44 3.24 18.69
C CYS A 18 20.52 3.41 17.47
N SER A 19 20.88 2.69 16.40
CA SER A 19 20.01 2.37 15.27
C SER A 19 18.89 1.50 15.84
N GLY A 20 17.86 2.15 16.35
CA GLY A 20 16.74 1.47 16.99
C GLY A 20 16.17 0.43 16.04
N ALA A 21 16.10 -0.82 16.50
CA ALA A 21 15.37 -1.86 15.79
C ALA A 21 13.88 -1.47 15.70
N PHE A 22 13.17 -2.07 14.74
CA PHE A 22 11.74 -1.84 14.53
C PHE A 22 10.94 -1.94 15.85
N ASP A 23 10.21 -0.88 16.17
CA ASP A 23 9.30 -0.81 17.31
C ASP A 23 7.89 -0.42 16.82
N PRO A 24 6.89 -1.32 16.90
CA PRO A 24 5.53 -1.03 16.44
C PRO A 24 4.80 0.04 17.28
N ALA A 25 5.29 0.40 18.47
CA ALA A 25 4.76 1.54 19.24
C ALA A 25 5.35 2.88 18.77
N SER A 26 6.56 2.86 18.20
CA SER A 26 7.30 4.04 17.75
C SER A 26 6.59 4.80 16.63
N LYS A 27 6.95 6.08 16.52
CA LYS A 27 6.60 6.99 15.43
C LYS A 27 7.70 7.12 14.39
N ASN A 28 8.88 6.53 14.65
CA ASN A 28 10.12 6.74 13.91
C ASN A 28 10.48 5.57 13.00
N ASN A 29 9.49 4.80 12.54
CA ASN A 29 9.72 3.67 11.64
C ASN A 29 9.77 4.15 10.17
N VAL A 30 10.73 3.62 9.42
CA VAL A 30 10.82 3.75 7.97
C VAL A 30 10.57 2.38 7.35
N VAL A 31 9.57 2.32 6.48
CA VAL A 31 9.26 1.15 5.65
C VAL A 31 9.73 1.43 4.22
N VAL A 32 10.33 0.46 3.55
CA VAL A 32 10.67 0.58 2.13
C VAL A 32 10.13 -0.62 1.35
N TYR A 33 9.54 -0.36 0.18
CA TYR A 33 9.20 -1.40 -0.77
C TYR A 33 10.44 -1.80 -1.58
N TYR A 34 10.60 -3.09 -1.86
CA TYR A 34 11.76 -3.65 -2.57
C TYR A 34 11.35 -4.85 -3.43
N GLY A 35 11.84 -4.92 -4.66
CA GLY A 35 11.59 -6.05 -5.56
C GLY A 35 11.18 -5.63 -6.98
N GLN A 36 10.62 -4.44 -7.16
CA GLN A 36 10.18 -3.91 -8.48
C GLN A 36 11.06 -2.77 -9.02
N GLY A 37 12.21 -2.50 -8.40
CA GLY A 37 13.08 -1.40 -8.79
C GLY A 37 13.83 -1.65 -10.10
N PRO A 38 13.84 -0.70 -11.06
CA PRO A 38 14.49 -0.89 -12.36
C PRO A 38 16.02 -0.96 -12.20
N ASN A 39 16.61 -2.11 -12.50
CA ASN A 39 18.00 -2.43 -12.18
C ASN A 39 18.34 -2.22 -10.68
N GLN A 40 17.49 -2.72 -9.79
CA GLN A 40 17.69 -2.67 -8.34
C GLN A 40 19.00 -3.31 -7.86
N GLY A 41 19.47 -2.89 -6.68
CA GLY A 41 20.57 -3.53 -5.96
C GLY A 41 20.14 -4.83 -5.28
N ASP A 42 21.09 -5.49 -4.62
CA ASP A 42 20.80 -6.62 -3.73
C ASP A 42 20.09 -6.13 -2.45
N LEU A 43 19.29 -7.01 -1.84
CA LEU A 43 18.51 -6.71 -0.63
C LEU A 43 19.41 -6.23 0.52
N ILE A 44 20.62 -6.78 0.62
CA ILE A 44 21.61 -6.40 1.65
C ILE A 44 21.91 -4.89 1.67
N ASN A 45 21.84 -4.20 0.53
CA ASN A 45 22.07 -2.75 0.43
C ASN A 45 21.00 -1.93 1.17
N GLN A 46 19.79 -2.47 1.33
CA GLN A 46 18.73 -1.85 2.14
C GLN A 46 18.87 -2.24 3.61
N CYS A 47 19.26 -3.49 3.88
CA CYS A 47 19.47 -3.97 5.25
C CYS A 47 20.65 -3.28 5.94
N GLN A 48 21.68 -2.89 5.18
CA GLN A 48 22.81 -2.12 5.68
C GLN A 48 22.50 -0.64 5.96
N GLN A 49 21.37 -0.09 5.50
CA GLN A 49 20.94 1.25 5.89
C GLN A 49 20.38 1.20 7.32
N PRO A 50 21.03 1.79 8.35
CA PRO A 50 20.52 1.79 9.72
C PRO A 50 19.20 2.56 9.87
N GLU A 51 18.86 3.39 8.88
CA GLU A 51 17.65 4.21 8.87
C GLU A 51 16.36 3.44 8.53
N ILE A 52 16.45 2.28 7.88
CA ILE A 52 15.30 1.47 7.45
C ILE A 52 14.94 0.46 8.56
N ASP A 53 13.67 0.28 8.90
CA ASP A 53 13.21 -0.65 9.94
C ASP A 53 12.49 -1.87 9.34
N VAL A 54 11.71 -1.64 8.29
CA VAL A 54 10.91 -2.65 7.61
C VAL A 54 11.21 -2.64 6.12
N ILE A 55 11.39 -3.82 5.52
CA ILE A 55 11.50 -4.00 4.08
C ILE A 55 10.33 -4.88 3.62
N VAL A 56 9.59 -4.39 2.64
CA VAL A 56 8.43 -5.07 2.04
C VAL A 56 8.88 -5.68 0.71
N LEU A 57 8.83 -7.01 0.62
CA LEU A 57 9.19 -7.74 -0.58
C LEU A 57 8.01 -7.79 -1.55
N SER A 58 8.19 -7.18 -2.72
CA SER A 58 7.16 -6.95 -3.72
C SER A 58 7.43 -7.75 -5.00
N PHE A 59 6.61 -8.74 -5.38
CA PHE A 59 5.30 -9.15 -4.83
C PHE A 59 4.99 -10.64 -5.05
N VAL A 60 4.03 -11.15 -4.28
CA VAL A 60 3.11 -12.21 -4.73
C VAL A 60 2.06 -11.57 -5.64
N HIS A 61 2.38 -11.50 -6.94
CA HIS A 61 1.61 -10.79 -7.97
C HIS A 61 0.52 -11.62 -8.68
N LEU A 62 0.41 -12.92 -8.37
CA LEU A 62 -0.61 -13.84 -8.90
C LEU A 62 -1.10 -14.78 -7.79
N PHE A 63 -2.39 -15.08 -7.76
CA PHE A 63 -2.96 -16.04 -6.81
C PHE A 63 -3.21 -17.41 -7.49
N PRO A 64 -3.50 -18.49 -6.74
CA PRO A 64 -3.55 -19.86 -7.26
C PRO A 64 -4.44 -20.08 -8.50
N ALA A 65 -5.54 -19.31 -8.63
CA ALA A 65 -6.46 -19.37 -9.75
C ALA A 65 -5.90 -18.75 -11.05
N GLN A 66 -5.04 -17.74 -10.95
CA GLN A 66 -4.43 -17.07 -12.11
C GLN A 66 -3.05 -17.65 -12.47
N ALA A 67 -2.36 -18.26 -11.52
CA ALA A 67 -1.21 -19.15 -11.75
C ALA A 67 -1.66 -20.64 -11.91
N ASN A 68 -0.75 -21.60 -11.68
CA ASN A 68 -1.00 -23.05 -11.79
C ASN A 68 -1.29 -23.72 -10.43
N GLY A 69 -2.17 -23.15 -9.60
CA GLY A 69 -2.55 -23.72 -8.29
C GLY A 69 -1.60 -23.44 -7.13
N TYR A 70 -0.43 -22.84 -7.37
CA TYR A 70 0.39 -22.15 -6.37
C TYR A 70 0.44 -20.65 -6.68
N PRO A 71 0.60 -19.75 -5.70
CA PRO A 71 0.74 -18.31 -5.95
C PRO A 71 1.97 -18.01 -6.82
N GLY A 72 1.95 -16.92 -7.59
CA GLY A 72 3.08 -16.49 -8.42
C GLY A 72 3.84 -15.32 -7.83
N THR A 73 5.17 -15.41 -7.78
CA THR A 73 6.07 -14.38 -7.25
C THR A 73 6.86 -13.68 -8.35
N ASN A 74 7.10 -12.39 -8.16
CA ASN A 74 7.97 -11.59 -9.01
C ASN A 74 8.78 -10.66 -8.11
N PHE A 75 10.11 -10.75 -8.17
CA PHE A 75 11.03 -9.84 -7.46
C PHE A 75 12.00 -9.18 -8.45
N GLY A 76 11.47 -8.81 -9.61
CA GLY A 76 12.21 -8.19 -10.70
C GLY A 76 13.41 -9.06 -11.10
N ASN A 77 14.58 -8.44 -11.18
CA ASN A 77 15.84 -9.11 -11.54
C ASN A 77 16.55 -9.82 -10.36
N ARG A 78 15.85 -10.25 -9.30
CA ARG A 78 16.46 -11.04 -8.18
C ARG A 78 16.36 -12.57 -8.32
N CYS A 79 15.63 -13.07 -9.32
CA CYS A 79 15.41 -14.51 -9.52
C CYS A 79 15.88 -14.96 -10.90
N GLY A 80 16.32 -16.22 -11.01
CA GLY A 80 16.86 -16.81 -12.24
C GLY A 80 15.81 -17.28 -13.26
N GLY A 81 14.52 -17.02 -13.01
CA GLY A 81 13.40 -17.42 -13.87
C GLY A 81 12.95 -18.88 -13.72
N GLN A 82 13.66 -19.70 -12.95
CA GLN A 82 13.18 -21.04 -12.59
C GLN A 82 11.98 -20.92 -11.64
N VAL A 83 11.00 -21.81 -11.83
CA VAL A 83 9.73 -21.85 -11.07
C VAL A 83 9.46 -23.24 -10.53
N TYR A 84 8.70 -23.34 -9.45
CA TYR A 84 8.19 -24.62 -8.94
C TYR A 84 7.04 -25.13 -9.83
N PRO A 85 6.92 -26.45 -10.05
CA PRO A 85 5.73 -27.04 -10.66
C PRO A 85 4.53 -26.88 -9.73
N GLY A 86 3.47 -26.26 -10.23
CA GLY A 86 2.20 -26.13 -9.54
C GLY A 86 1.35 -27.41 -9.59
N PRO A 87 0.44 -27.62 -8.63
CA PRO A 87 -0.45 -28.78 -8.58
C PRO A 87 -1.58 -28.72 -9.63
N GLY A 88 -1.81 -27.56 -10.24
CA GLY A 88 -3.02 -27.26 -11.01
C GLY A 88 -4.11 -26.64 -10.16
N PHE A 89 -5.09 -26.03 -10.82
CA PHE A 89 -6.23 -25.36 -10.20
C PHE A 89 -7.54 -25.82 -10.84
N ASN A 90 -8.56 -26.11 -10.02
CA ASN A 90 -9.87 -26.64 -10.45
C ASN A 90 -9.78 -27.80 -11.47
N GLY A 91 -8.83 -28.71 -11.29
CA GLY A 91 -8.62 -29.89 -12.14
C GLY A 91 -7.78 -29.65 -13.40
N VAL A 92 -7.36 -28.41 -13.69
CA VAL A 92 -6.48 -28.07 -14.82
C VAL A 92 -5.07 -27.83 -14.30
N ASN A 93 -4.09 -28.60 -14.81
CA ASN A 93 -2.66 -28.35 -14.58
C ASN A 93 -2.03 -27.85 -15.89
N ASP A 94 -1.55 -26.61 -15.87
CA ASP A 94 -0.91 -25.93 -16.99
C ASP A 94 0.50 -25.46 -16.58
N PRO A 95 1.56 -26.22 -16.93
CA PRO A 95 2.93 -25.86 -16.58
C PRO A 95 3.41 -24.51 -17.13
N SER A 96 2.76 -23.93 -18.14
CA SER A 96 3.10 -22.58 -18.63
C SER A 96 2.71 -21.48 -17.63
N ARG A 97 1.78 -21.78 -16.71
CA ARG A 97 1.29 -20.90 -15.64
C ARG A 97 1.99 -21.14 -14.30
N ASN A 98 3.07 -21.92 -14.28
CA ASN A 98 3.99 -22.01 -13.15
C ASN A 98 4.69 -20.66 -12.96
N GLN A 99 4.43 -19.97 -11.85
CA GLN A 99 4.93 -18.60 -11.60
C GLN A 99 5.53 -18.40 -10.20
N LEU A 100 5.59 -19.45 -9.37
CA LEU A 100 6.27 -19.39 -8.06
C LEU A 100 7.78 -19.56 -8.29
N GLN A 101 8.56 -18.48 -8.19
CA GLN A 101 10.02 -18.53 -8.40
C GLN A 101 10.67 -19.54 -7.43
N SER A 102 11.56 -20.39 -7.95
CA SER A 102 12.26 -21.44 -7.19
C SER A 102 13.76 -21.21 -7.02
N ASN A 103 14.28 -20.11 -7.59
CA ASN A 103 15.71 -19.78 -7.56
C ASN A 103 15.92 -18.26 -7.50
N CYS A 104 16.01 -17.71 -6.27
CA CYS A 104 16.31 -16.30 -6.01
C CYS A 104 17.52 -16.18 -5.07
N PRO A 105 18.73 -16.62 -5.49
CA PRO A 105 19.79 -17.05 -4.57
C PRO A 105 20.30 -15.93 -3.65
N SER A 106 20.56 -14.73 -4.19
CA SER A 106 20.93 -13.56 -3.37
C SER A 106 19.83 -13.18 -2.38
N LEU A 107 18.56 -13.21 -2.81
CA LEU A 107 17.41 -12.85 -1.98
C LEU A 107 17.25 -13.82 -0.80
N ASN A 108 17.22 -15.12 -1.09
CA ASN A 108 17.09 -16.20 -0.10
C ASN A 108 18.22 -16.16 0.94
N ALA A 109 19.45 -15.89 0.51
CA ALA A 109 20.59 -15.76 1.42
C ALA A 109 20.57 -14.48 2.27
N GLN A 110 19.97 -13.40 1.78
CA GLN A 110 20.00 -12.08 2.43
C GLN A 110 18.84 -11.85 3.39
N ILE A 111 17.64 -12.41 3.16
CA ILE A 111 16.49 -12.30 4.09
C ILE A 111 16.86 -12.62 5.56
N PRO A 112 17.43 -13.80 5.90
CA PRO A 112 17.78 -14.11 7.29
C PRO A 112 18.90 -13.22 7.82
N VAL A 113 19.84 -12.76 6.98
CA VAL A 113 20.89 -11.80 7.36
C VAL A 113 20.26 -10.46 7.77
N CYS A 114 19.29 -9.96 7.01
CA CYS A 114 18.57 -8.72 7.30
C CYS A 114 17.82 -8.79 8.64
N GLN A 115 17.17 -9.92 8.92
CA GLN A 115 16.45 -10.15 10.18
C GLN A 115 17.40 -10.29 11.38
N GLN A 116 18.46 -11.11 11.24
CA GLN A 116 19.31 -11.54 12.36
C GLN A 116 20.47 -10.58 12.65
N GLN A 117 21.10 -9.99 11.64
CA GLN A 117 22.26 -9.10 11.82
C GLN A 117 21.86 -7.62 11.87
N TYR A 118 20.86 -7.22 11.09
CA TYR A 118 20.46 -5.81 10.93
C TYR A 118 19.10 -5.47 11.58
N GLY A 119 18.45 -6.44 12.24
CA GLY A 119 17.23 -6.26 13.02
C GLY A 119 15.99 -5.86 12.21
N LYS A 120 16.04 -5.97 10.87
CA LYS A 120 14.94 -5.55 9.98
C LYS A 120 13.74 -6.48 10.09
N LYS A 121 12.54 -5.96 9.89
CA LYS A 121 11.36 -6.79 9.60
C LYS A 121 11.23 -6.98 8.10
N ILE A 122 11.02 -8.21 7.67
CA ILE A 122 10.81 -8.58 6.27
C ILE A 122 9.34 -8.98 6.11
N LEU A 123 8.56 -8.17 5.38
CA LEU A 123 7.17 -8.47 5.04
C LEU A 123 7.11 -8.97 3.60
N LEU A 124 6.17 -9.86 3.26
CA LEU A 124 5.90 -10.26 1.88
C LEU A 124 4.56 -9.65 1.43
N SER A 125 4.60 -8.82 0.39
CA SER A 125 3.41 -8.12 -0.11
C SER A 125 2.70 -8.89 -1.22
N LEU A 126 1.37 -8.82 -1.18
CA LEU A 126 0.44 -9.43 -2.13
C LEU A 126 -0.20 -8.35 -3.00
N GLY A 127 -0.22 -8.58 -4.31
CA GLY A 127 -0.87 -7.72 -5.27
C GLY A 127 0.09 -6.77 -6.01
N GLY A 128 0.00 -5.49 -5.68
CA GLY A 128 0.57 -4.37 -6.44
C GLY A 128 -0.26 -4.01 -7.68
N GLY A 129 0.18 -3.01 -8.44
CA GLY A 129 -0.54 -2.41 -9.58
C GLY A 129 -0.72 -3.25 -10.85
N VAL A 130 -0.69 -4.58 -10.76
CA VAL A 130 -1.11 -5.48 -11.85
C VAL A 130 -2.58 -5.87 -11.67
N LEU A 131 -3.27 -6.20 -12.76
CA LEU A 131 -4.71 -6.56 -12.75
C LEU A 131 -4.92 -8.08 -12.88
N SER A 132 -3.92 -8.87 -12.50
CA SER A 132 -3.80 -10.30 -12.84
C SER A 132 -3.98 -11.26 -11.67
N TYR A 133 -4.32 -10.77 -10.48
CA TYR A 133 -4.68 -11.57 -9.31
C TYR A 133 -6.15 -11.37 -8.95
N GLN A 134 -6.83 -12.41 -8.48
CA GLN A 134 -8.18 -12.27 -7.91
C GLN A 134 -8.52 -13.47 -7.03
N LEU A 135 -9.29 -13.25 -5.96
CA LEU A 135 -9.86 -14.29 -5.12
C LEU A 135 -11.39 -14.34 -5.31
N THR A 136 -11.93 -15.54 -5.49
CA THR A 136 -13.36 -15.78 -5.70
C THR A 136 -13.91 -16.60 -4.53
N GLY A 137 -14.41 -15.91 -3.51
CA GLY A 137 -15.03 -16.53 -2.35
C GLY A 137 -14.05 -17.16 -1.35
N GLN A 138 -14.61 -17.66 -0.24
CA GLN A 138 -13.88 -18.05 0.96
C GLN A 138 -12.78 -19.10 0.71
N ASN A 139 -13.05 -20.11 -0.14
CA ASN A 139 -12.13 -21.22 -0.37
C ASN A 139 -10.81 -20.77 -1.01
N GLU A 140 -10.83 -19.85 -1.97
CA GLU A 140 -9.61 -19.35 -2.62
C GLU A 140 -8.77 -18.51 -1.65
N GLY A 141 -9.43 -17.69 -0.81
CA GLY A 141 -8.77 -16.93 0.25
C GLY A 141 -8.10 -17.81 1.31
N GLN A 142 -8.80 -18.85 1.78
CA GLN A 142 -8.25 -19.82 2.74
C GLN A 142 -7.12 -20.66 2.12
N MET A 143 -7.23 -21.04 0.85
CA MET A 143 -6.16 -21.73 0.12
C MET A 143 -4.90 -20.84 0.02
N LEU A 144 -5.04 -19.57 -0.37
CA LEU A 144 -3.92 -18.65 -0.45
C LEU A 144 -3.29 -18.40 0.93
N ALA A 145 -4.08 -18.13 1.98
CA ALA A 145 -3.57 -17.98 3.34
C ALA A 145 -2.77 -19.21 3.79
N THR A 146 -3.26 -20.41 3.49
CA THR A 146 -2.59 -21.68 3.81
C THR A 146 -1.27 -21.81 3.06
N TYR A 147 -1.24 -21.52 1.75
CA TYR A 147 0.01 -21.53 0.99
C TYR A 147 1.01 -20.48 1.46
N LEU A 148 0.58 -19.24 1.74
CA LEU A 148 1.46 -18.20 2.30
C LEU A 148 2.13 -18.67 3.60
N TRP A 149 1.34 -19.23 4.52
CA TRP A 149 1.84 -19.72 5.79
C TRP A 149 2.78 -20.92 5.63
N LYS A 150 2.42 -21.91 4.80
CA LYS A 150 3.23 -23.12 4.58
C LYS A 150 4.49 -22.89 3.73
N MET A 151 4.49 -21.89 2.83
CA MET A 151 5.63 -21.56 1.93
C MET A 151 6.57 -20.48 2.48
N PHE A 152 6.04 -19.51 3.25
CA PHE A 152 6.79 -18.32 3.71
C PHE A 152 6.67 -18.03 5.21
N GLY A 153 5.70 -18.63 5.91
CA GLY A 153 5.64 -18.66 7.38
C GLY A 153 6.56 -19.75 7.97
N PRO A 154 6.37 -20.18 9.23
CA PRO A 154 7.22 -21.15 9.89
C PRO A 154 7.30 -22.50 9.15
N LYS A 155 8.42 -23.21 9.31
CA LYS A 155 8.59 -24.54 8.72
C LYS A 155 7.73 -25.57 9.46
N ALA A 156 6.67 -26.03 8.80
CA ALA A 156 5.80 -27.08 9.31
C ALA A 156 6.28 -28.47 8.87
N SER A 157 6.26 -29.45 9.76
CA SER A 157 6.77 -30.81 9.52
C SER A 157 5.87 -31.68 8.63
N ASP A 158 4.65 -31.24 8.37
CA ASP A 158 3.67 -31.85 7.46
C ASP A 158 3.76 -31.30 6.03
N TRP A 159 4.60 -30.29 5.77
CA TRP A 159 4.69 -29.62 4.48
C TRP A 159 5.86 -30.11 3.63
N ASN A 160 5.52 -30.87 2.59
CA ASN A 160 6.45 -31.35 1.55
C ASN A 160 6.41 -30.51 0.26
N GLY A 161 5.77 -29.34 0.28
CA GLY A 161 5.65 -28.44 -0.87
C GLY A 161 6.77 -27.39 -0.96
N PRO A 162 6.65 -26.41 -1.88
CA PRO A 162 7.62 -25.34 -2.05
C PRO A 162 7.92 -24.55 -0.77
N ARG A 163 9.18 -24.13 -0.62
CA ARG A 163 9.66 -23.25 0.45
C ARG A 163 10.58 -22.19 -0.19
N PRO A 164 10.03 -21.19 -0.90
CA PRO A 164 10.78 -20.45 -1.92
C PRO A 164 11.94 -19.58 -1.41
N PHE A 165 11.95 -19.24 -0.12
CA PHE A 165 13.03 -18.47 0.52
C PHE A 165 14.03 -19.33 1.31
N ASP A 166 13.77 -20.64 1.52
CA ASP A 166 14.73 -21.51 2.22
C ASP A 166 16.07 -21.51 1.46
N ASN A 167 17.18 -21.58 2.22
CA ASN A 167 18.53 -21.42 1.68
C ASN A 167 19.50 -22.41 2.34
N ASN A 168 20.21 -23.23 1.56
CA ASN A 168 21.23 -24.18 2.07
C ASN A 168 20.76 -25.04 3.26
N GLY A 169 19.48 -25.42 3.29
CA GLY A 169 18.85 -26.20 4.38
C GLY A 169 18.35 -25.37 5.56
N GLN A 170 18.71 -24.09 5.66
CA GLN A 170 18.09 -23.14 6.60
C GLN A 170 16.65 -22.84 6.15
N ALA A 171 15.70 -23.03 7.05
CA ALA A 171 14.33 -22.56 6.89
C ALA A 171 14.28 -21.04 6.99
N VAL A 172 13.60 -20.37 6.07
CA VAL A 172 13.44 -18.92 6.08
C VAL A 172 11.95 -18.56 6.16
N GLU A 173 11.63 -17.71 7.14
CA GLU A 173 10.28 -17.24 7.40
C GLU A 173 10.22 -15.71 7.44
N VAL A 174 9.20 -15.13 6.80
CA VAL A 174 8.95 -13.69 6.86
C VAL A 174 8.46 -13.27 8.24
N ASP A 175 8.40 -11.98 8.53
CA ASP A 175 7.84 -11.41 9.76
C ASP A 175 6.37 -10.97 9.61
N GLY A 176 5.78 -11.15 8.43
CA GLY A 176 4.39 -10.78 8.17
C GLY A 176 4.02 -10.77 6.69
N PHE A 177 2.75 -10.47 6.43
CA PHE A 177 2.20 -10.31 5.09
C PHE A 177 1.59 -8.93 4.93
N ASP A 178 1.81 -8.33 3.77
CA ASP A 178 1.31 -7.03 3.40
C ASP A 178 0.27 -7.17 2.27
N MET A 179 -0.82 -6.41 2.36
CA MET A 179 -1.94 -6.46 1.41
C MET A 179 -1.93 -5.17 0.58
N ASP A 180 -1.39 -5.23 -0.64
CA ASP A 180 -1.33 -4.12 -1.60
C ASP A 180 -2.32 -4.38 -2.74
N ILE A 181 -3.62 -4.33 -2.40
CA ILE A 181 -4.70 -4.71 -3.32
C ILE A 181 -5.18 -3.46 -4.06
N GLU A 182 -4.68 -3.25 -5.27
CA GLU A 182 -4.86 -2.00 -6.03
C GLU A 182 -6.12 -1.94 -6.90
N HIS A 183 -6.85 -3.06 -7.08
CA HIS A 183 -8.09 -3.08 -7.89
C HIS A 183 -9.30 -3.72 -7.17
N PRO A 184 -10.54 -3.43 -7.63
CA PRO A 184 -11.75 -3.97 -7.01
C PRO A 184 -11.83 -5.49 -7.07
N SER A 185 -12.49 -6.07 -6.07
CA SER A 185 -12.83 -7.49 -6.01
C SER A 185 -14.13 -7.77 -6.77
N THR A 186 -14.20 -8.94 -7.42
CA THR A 186 -15.40 -9.41 -8.15
C THR A 186 -16.40 -10.16 -7.25
N ASP A 187 -16.07 -10.37 -5.98
CA ASP A 187 -16.78 -11.26 -5.05
C ASP A 187 -17.24 -10.56 -3.76
N ASN A 188 -17.32 -9.22 -3.77
CA ASN A 188 -17.52 -8.37 -2.58
C ASN A 188 -16.47 -8.59 -1.47
N SER A 189 -15.24 -8.92 -1.89
CA SER A 189 -14.07 -9.17 -1.05
C SER A 189 -14.18 -10.39 -0.12
N ALA A 190 -15.07 -11.34 -0.41
CA ALA A 190 -15.27 -12.54 0.42
C ALA A 190 -13.99 -13.40 0.54
N GLY A 191 -13.26 -13.60 -0.55
CA GLY A 191 -11.96 -14.28 -0.57
C GLY A 191 -10.86 -13.48 0.14
N TYR A 192 -10.82 -12.17 -0.06
CA TYR A 192 -9.84 -11.30 0.61
C TYR A 192 -10.05 -11.26 2.14
N ILE A 193 -11.30 -11.18 2.61
CA ILE A 193 -11.64 -11.29 4.03
C ILE A 193 -11.23 -12.66 4.58
N ALA A 194 -11.50 -13.74 3.85
CA ALA A 194 -11.13 -15.09 4.27
C ALA A 194 -9.61 -15.30 4.37
N LEU A 195 -8.85 -14.73 3.42
CA LEU A 195 -7.38 -14.68 3.43
C LEU A 195 -6.85 -14.05 4.72
N VAL A 196 -7.23 -12.80 5.01
CA VAL A 196 -6.69 -12.07 6.17
C VAL A 196 -7.17 -12.64 7.50
N THR A 197 -8.37 -13.24 7.53
CA THR A 197 -8.92 -13.96 8.70
C THR A 197 -8.09 -15.19 9.04
N LEU A 198 -7.78 -16.04 8.06
CA LEU A 198 -7.01 -17.25 8.31
C LEU A 198 -5.53 -16.94 8.61
N LEU A 199 -4.94 -15.92 7.97
CA LEU A 199 -3.60 -15.43 8.34
C LEU A 199 -3.55 -14.99 9.82
N ARG A 200 -4.54 -14.25 10.33
CA ARG A 200 -4.58 -13.87 11.75
C ARG A 200 -4.78 -15.05 12.71
N GLN A 201 -5.48 -16.11 12.29
CA GLN A 201 -5.57 -17.35 13.06
C GLN A 201 -4.23 -18.10 13.13
N PHE A 202 -3.46 -18.11 12.04
CA PHE A 202 -2.11 -18.67 12.06
C PHE A 202 -1.13 -17.84 12.91
N PHE A 203 -1.23 -16.51 12.88
CA PHE A 203 -0.33 -15.65 13.65
C PHE A 203 -0.49 -15.83 15.16
N SER A 204 -1.68 -16.19 15.66
CA SER A 204 -1.91 -16.43 17.10
C SER A 204 -1.33 -17.75 17.63
N THR A 205 -0.85 -18.64 16.74
CA THR A 205 -0.17 -19.90 17.11
C THR A 205 1.33 -19.87 16.84
N ALA A 206 1.87 -18.73 16.40
CA ALA A 206 3.27 -18.57 16.04
C ALA A 206 4.20 -18.40 17.25
N SER A 207 5.46 -18.82 17.10
CA SER A 207 6.52 -18.69 18.12
C SER A 207 7.14 -17.28 18.19
N LYS A 208 6.89 -16.43 17.19
CA LYS A 208 7.29 -15.01 17.14
C LYS A 208 6.10 -14.13 16.73
N PRO A 209 6.13 -12.81 16.98
CA PRO A 209 5.16 -11.88 16.42
C PRO A 209 5.16 -11.91 14.89
N TYR A 210 3.96 -11.92 14.30
CA TYR A 210 3.73 -11.75 12.87
C TYR A 210 2.82 -10.54 12.61
N TYR A 211 3.18 -9.71 11.63
CA TYR A 211 2.46 -8.49 11.29
C TYR A 211 1.53 -8.70 10.10
N LEU A 212 0.32 -8.13 10.17
CA LEU A 212 -0.55 -7.95 9.01
C LEU A 212 -0.60 -6.46 8.67
N THR A 213 -0.16 -6.11 7.46
CA THR A 213 -0.15 -4.73 6.98
C THR A 213 -0.93 -4.57 5.69
N GLY A 214 -1.22 -3.33 5.31
CA GLY A 214 -1.99 -3.04 4.10
C GLY A 214 -1.69 -1.65 3.55
N ALA A 215 -1.73 -1.51 2.22
CA ALA A 215 -1.30 -0.32 1.49
C ALA A 215 -2.44 0.37 0.71
N PRO A 216 -3.51 0.85 1.37
CA PRO A 216 -4.65 1.45 0.68
C PRO A 216 -4.27 2.79 0.03
N GLN A 217 -5.02 3.21 -0.99
CA GLN A 217 -4.88 4.56 -1.55
C GLN A 217 -5.43 5.60 -0.57
N CYS A 218 -5.13 6.89 -0.78
CA CYS A 218 -5.50 7.92 0.19
C CYS A 218 -7.01 8.19 0.34
N VAL A 219 -7.90 7.63 -0.49
CA VAL A 219 -9.36 7.81 -0.35
C VAL A 219 -9.88 7.05 0.87
N VAL A 220 -10.78 7.68 1.64
CA VAL A 220 -11.37 7.09 2.86
C VAL A 220 -12.88 6.87 2.69
N PRO A 221 -13.41 5.66 2.88
CA PRO A 221 -12.69 4.38 2.96
C PRO A 221 -12.12 3.96 1.60
N ASP A 222 -11.04 3.18 1.59
CA ASP A 222 -10.45 2.64 0.35
C ASP A 222 -11.35 1.56 -0.28
N ALA A 223 -11.53 1.63 -1.60
CA ALA A 223 -12.48 0.81 -2.35
C ALA A 223 -12.15 -0.70 -2.37
N ASN A 224 -10.87 -1.06 -2.23
CA ASN A 224 -10.39 -2.44 -2.34
C ASN A 224 -10.14 -3.05 -0.96
N MET A 225 -9.59 -2.24 -0.05
CA MET A 225 -9.04 -2.68 1.23
C MET A 225 -9.99 -2.54 2.42
N ALA A 226 -10.97 -1.63 2.38
CA ALA A 226 -11.79 -1.33 3.55
C ALA A 226 -12.54 -2.54 4.10
N ALA A 227 -12.95 -3.47 3.23
CA ALA A 227 -13.59 -4.72 3.61
C ALA A 227 -12.67 -5.62 4.47
N MET A 228 -11.40 -5.75 4.12
CA MET A 228 -10.41 -6.51 4.92
C MET A 228 -10.14 -5.82 6.26
N ILE A 229 -9.87 -4.52 6.24
CA ILE A 229 -9.49 -3.73 7.42
C ILE A 229 -10.65 -3.61 8.43
N SER A 230 -11.90 -3.71 7.96
CA SER A 230 -13.11 -3.78 8.79
C SER A 230 -13.36 -5.18 9.37
N ALA A 231 -12.89 -6.25 8.71
CA ALA A 231 -13.13 -7.63 9.13
C ALA A 231 -12.12 -8.13 10.17
N VAL A 232 -10.85 -7.71 10.07
CA VAL A 232 -9.78 -8.14 10.99
C VAL A 232 -8.90 -6.98 11.42
N LYS A 233 -8.16 -7.16 12.52
CA LYS A 233 -7.12 -6.21 12.93
C LYS A 233 -5.96 -6.24 11.93
N PHE A 234 -5.52 -5.08 11.48
CA PHE A 234 -4.21 -4.81 10.89
C PHE A 234 -3.31 -4.15 11.94
N ASP A 235 -1.98 -4.29 11.81
CA ASP A 235 -1.01 -3.68 12.73
C ASP A 235 -0.48 -2.35 12.22
N MET A 236 -0.30 -2.23 10.90
CA MET A 236 0.17 -1.02 10.23
C MET A 236 -0.60 -0.80 8.93
N ILE A 237 -0.90 0.45 8.61
CA ILE A 237 -1.56 0.88 7.37
C ILE A 237 -0.64 1.86 6.64
N PHE A 238 -0.18 1.45 5.47
CA PHE A 238 0.76 2.15 4.61
C PHE A 238 0.02 2.97 3.54
N VAL A 239 -0.73 3.99 3.96
CA VAL A 239 -1.59 4.80 3.07
C VAL A 239 -0.78 5.46 1.93
N GLN A 240 -1.10 5.11 0.69
CA GLN A 240 -0.51 5.67 -0.53
C GLN A 240 -1.03 7.10 -0.75
N PHE A 241 -0.25 8.09 -0.32
CA PHE A 241 -0.57 9.52 -0.49
C PHE A 241 -0.04 10.07 -1.84
N TYR A 242 -0.15 9.28 -2.89
CA TYR A 242 0.25 9.61 -4.27
C TYR A 242 -0.74 8.99 -5.26
N ASN A 243 -0.56 9.29 -6.56
CA ASN A 243 -1.42 8.91 -7.69
C ASN A 243 -2.87 9.43 -7.64
N THR A 244 -3.43 9.79 -6.48
CA THR A 244 -4.80 10.31 -6.31
C THR A 244 -4.78 11.80 -5.88
N PRO A 245 -4.90 12.77 -6.81
CA PRO A 245 -4.64 14.19 -6.51
C PRO A 245 -5.58 14.84 -5.48
N SER A 246 -6.76 14.28 -5.25
CA SER A 246 -7.74 14.78 -4.27
C SER A 246 -7.30 14.63 -2.81
N CYS A 247 -6.30 13.79 -2.53
CA CYS A 247 -5.81 13.53 -1.18
C CYS A 247 -4.28 13.34 -1.07
N SER A 248 -3.52 13.62 -2.14
CA SER A 248 -2.08 13.34 -2.18
C SER A 248 -1.22 14.31 -1.35
N ALA A 249 -0.05 13.81 -0.95
CA ALA A 249 1.00 14.56 -0.27
C ALA A 249 1.50 15.75 -1.12
N ALA A 250 1.52 15.61 -2.44
CA ALA A 250 1.87 16.69 -3.36
C ALA A 250 0.84 17.82 -3.37
N THR A 251 -0.46 17.50 -3.37
CA THR A 251 -1.53 18.51 -3.22
C THR A 251 -1.43 19.22 -1.87
N TRP A 252 -1.14 18.50 -0.78
CA TRP A 252 -0.88 19.12 0.53
C TRP A 252 0.32 20.08 0.48
N ALA A 253 1.46 19.64 -0.06
CA ALA A 253 2.68 20.44 -0.12
C ALA A 253 2.54 21.69 -1.02
N ALA A 254 1.79 21.60 -2.12
CA ALA A 254 1.52 22.72 -3.02
C ALA A 254 0.63 23.80 -2.39
N ASN A 255 -0.30 23.43 -1.51
CA ASN A 255 -1.18 24.36 -0.79
C ASN A 255 -0.57 24.88 0.53
N ASN A 256 0.57 24.31 0.96
CA ASN A 256 1.28 24.69 2.19
C ASN A 256 2.75 25.11 1.95
N PRO A 257 3.06 25.97 0.95
CA PRO A 257 4.45 26.25 0.54
C PRO A 257 5.27 26.98 1.63
N SER A 258 4.60 27.74 2.50
CA SER A 258 5.21 28.50 3.61
C SER A 258 5.08 27.80 4.97
N TYR A 259 4.70 26.51 5.00
CA TYR A 259 4.59 25.79 6.26
C TYR A 259 5.95 25.66 6.96
N THR A 260 5.93 25.78 8.29
CA THR A 260 7.05 25.45 9.17
C THR A 260 6.55 24.67 10.39
N PRO A 261 7.40 23.82 11.01
CA PRO A 261 6.95 22.92 12.09
C PRO A 261 6.26 23.66 13.24
N GLY A 262 5.10 23.13 13.66
CA GLY A 262 4.26 23.68 14.71
C GLY A 262 3.31 24.81 14.29
N GLN A 263 3.36 25.28 13.04
CA GLN A 263 2.38 26.25 12.51
C GLN A 263 1.05 25.57 12.09
N PRO A 264 -0.05 26.33 11.96
CA PRO A 264 -1.26 25.85 11.29
C PRO A 264 -1.05 25.55 9.81
N PHE A 265 -1.89 24.70 9.23
CA PHE A 265 -1.84 24.31 7.82
C PHE A 265 -3.23 24.20 7.17
N GLN A 266 -3.29 24.24 5.84
CA GLN A 266 -4.48 23.92 5.05
C GLN A 266 -4.58 22.41 4.85
N GLN A 267 -5.75 21.80 5.08
CA GLN A 267 -5.92 20.36 4.89
C GLN A 267 -5.70 19.94 3.44
N ALA A 268 -6.09 20.78 2.47
CA ALA A 268 -5.85 20.57 1.03
C ALA A 268 -6.27 19.17 0.51
N GLY A 269 -7.39 18.65 1.01
CA GLY A 269 -7.90 17.32 0.68
C GLY A 269 -7.16 16.14 1.34
N PHE A 270 -6.02 16.36 1.99
CA PHE A 270 -5.20 15.33 2.62
C PHE A 270 -5.97 14.57 3.71
N THR A 271 -5.98 13.24 3.65
CA THR A 271 -6.94 12.40 4.39
C THR A 271 -6.40 11.74 5.65
N TYR A 272 -5.16 11.98 6.07
CA TYR A 272 -4.54 11.27 7.21
C TYR A 272 -5.42 11.24 8.48
N ASP A 273 -5.96 12.38 8.93
CA ASP A 273 -6.81 12.43 10.12
C ASP A 273 -8.17 11.74 9.91
N ALA A 274 -8.67 11.70 8.66
CA ALA A 274 -9.87 10.95 8.29
C ALA A 274 -9.62 9.43 8.26
N TRP A 275 -8.42 8.99 7.85
CA TRP A 275 -7.98 7.60 7.96
C TRP A 275 -7.96 7.13 9.42
N VAL A 276 -7.37 7.92 10.32
CA VAL A 276 -7.38 7.64 11.77
C VAL A 276 -8.80 7.59 12.32
N GLN A 277 -9.66 8.55 11.96
CA GLN A 277 -11.06 8.59 12.39
C GLN A 277 -11.91 7.44 11.81
N TRP A 278 -11.60 6.93 10.63
CA TRP A 278 -12.27 5.75 10.09
C TRP A 278 -11.80 4.48 10.80
N LEU A 279 -10.48 4.28 10.92
CA LEU A 279 -9.87 3.13 11.60
C LEU A 279 -10.37 2.95 13.03
N SER A 280 -10.66 4.03 13.77
CA SER A 280 -11.18 3.95 15.14
C SER A 280 -12.50 3.17 15.27
N ASN A 281 -13.24 2.97 14.18
CA ASN A 281 -14.50 2.23 14.11
C ASN A 281 -14.32 0.78 13.58
N THR A 282 -13.08 0.31 13.44
CA THR A 282 -12.71 -1.01 12.91
C THR A 282 -11.92 -1.83 13.94
N PRO A 283 -11.74 -3.15 13.76
CA PRO A 283 -10.78 -3.94 14.53
C PRO A 283 -9.32 -3.43 14.43
N SER A 284 -9.04 -2.59 13.43
CA SER A 284 -7.73 -1.97 13.17
C SER A 284 -7.56 -0.59 13.83
N ARG A 285 -8.41 -0.22 14.80
CA ARG A 285 -8.34 1.05 15.54
C ARG A 285 -6.98 1.36 16.21
N ASP A 286 -6.25 0.33 16.57
CA ASP A 286 -4.95 0.42 17.27
C ASP A 286 -3.77 0.35 16.26
N ALA A 287 -4.04 0.35 14.95
CA ALA A 287 -3.02 0.24 13.90
C ALA A 287 -2.23 1.55 13.74
N LYS A 288 -0.96 1.42 13.37
CA LYS A 288 -0.10 2.55 13.03
C LYS A 288 -0.30 3.00 11.59
N VAL A 289 -0.63 4.27 11.39
CA VAL A 289 -0.79 4.90 10.07
C VAL A 289 0.53 5.52 9.65
N PHE A 290 0.98 5.19 8.44
CA PHE A 290 2.20 5.70 7.83
C PHE A 290 1.88 6.65 6.69
N LEU A 291 2.79 7.57 6.40
CA LEU A 291 2.77 8.35 5.16
C LEU A 291 3.51 7.55 4.08
N THR A 292 2.83 6.93 3.12
CA THR A 292 3.53 6.28 1.99
C THR A 292 3.78 7.29 0.87
N LEU A 293 5.05 7.49 0.50
CA LEU A 293 5.52 8.53 -0.41
C LEU A 293 6.34 7.96 -1.58
N PRO A 294 6.31 8.59 -2.77
CA PRO A 294 7.20 8.22 -3.88
C PRO A 294 8.65 8.59 -3.55
N GLY A 295 9.58 7.65 -3.75
CA GLY A 295 11.01 7.84 -3.45
C GLY A 295 11.75 8.76 -4.42
N SER A 296 11.21 9.01 -5.61
CA SER A 296 11.77 9.91 -6.65
C SER A 296 10.66 10.55 -7.50
N PRO A 297 10.97 11.58 -8.31
CA PRO A 297 10.05 12.15 -9.30
C PRO A 297 9.46 11.16 -10.32
N ASP A 298 10.13 10.02 -10.54
CA ASP A 298 9.77 8.98 -11.50
C ASP A 298 9.42 7.62 -10.83
N ALA A 299 9.07 7.64 -9.55
CA ALA A 299 8.57 6.50 -8.80
C ALA A 299 7.04 6.31 -8.86
N ALA A 300 6.31 7.37 -9.22
CA ALA A 300 4.85 7.43 -9.26
C ALA A 300 4.39 8.30 -10.44
N ASN A 301 3.08 8.49 -10.62
CA ASN A 301 2.54 9.36 -11.67
C ASN A 301 3.07 10.81 -11.52
N PHE A 302 3.33 11.46 -12.65
CA PHE A 302 3.92 12.80 -12.71
C PHE A 302 3.22 13.79 -11.75
N GLY A 303 4.03 14.57 -11.03
CA GLY A 303 3.55 15.58 -10.07
C GLY A 303 3.18 15.05 -8.68
N ASN A 304 3.29 13.75 -8.40
CA ASN A 304 2.94 13.19 -7.07
C ASN A 304 4.12 13.07 -6.09
N TYR A 305 5.36 13.22 -6.55
CA TYR A 305 6.55 13.28 -5.71
C TYR A 305 6.61 14.61 -4.93
N ILE A 306 7.07 14.55 -3.67
CA ILE A 306 7.42 15.73 -2.88
C ILE A 306 8.90 15.71 -2.51
N THR A 307 9.54 16.87 -2.52
CA THR A 307 10.96 16.99 -2.16
C THR A 307 11.22 16.57 -0.71
N HIS A 308 12.47 16.19 -0.41
CA HIS A 308 12.92 15.88 0.95
C HIS A 308 12.51 16.94 1.99
N GLY A 309 12.57 18.24 1.65
CA GLY A 309 12.13 19.33 2.54
C GLY A 309 10.61 19.42 2.70
N GLN A 310 9.83 19.19 1.64
CA GLN A 310 8.36 19.09 1.73
C GLN A 310 7.92 17.86 2.53
N ALA A 311 8.66 16.75 2.44
CA ALA A 311 8.43 15.57 3.27
C ALA A 311 8.70 15.86 4.75
N ASN A 312 9.77 16.59 5.09
CA ASN A 312 10.00 17.07 6.48
C ASN A 312 8.82 17.90 7.01
N ASN A 313 8.32 18.82 6.19
CA ASN A 313 7.16 19.64 6.53
C ASN A 313 5.88 18.81 6.75
N LEU A 314 5.61 17.83 5.87
CA LEU A 314 4.46 16.93 6.00
C LEU A 314 4.58 16.02 7.23
N ILE A 315 5.76 15.43 7.46
CA ILE A 315 6.06 14.66 8.68
C ILE A 315 5.78 15.53 9.91
N SER A 316 6.35 16.74 9.97
CA SER A 316 6.17 17.66 11.08
C SER A 316 4.70 18.01 11.35
N ALA A 317 3.89 18.20 10.29
CA ALA A 317 2.47 18.51 10.41
C ALA A 317 1.65 17.37 11.07
N PHE A 318 2.01 16.10 10.85
CA PHE A 318 1.25 14.94 11.32
C PHE A 318 1.91 14.12 12.45
N TYR A 319 3.21 14.29 12.70
CA TYR A 319 3.99 13.49 13.66
C TYR A 319 3.39 13.43 15.07
N CYS A 320 2.77 14.51 15.52
CA CYS A 320 2.16 14.59 16.85
C CYS A 320 1.04 13.53 17.10
N ARG A 321 0.35 13.04 16.05
CA ARG A 321 -0.82 12.16 16.20
C ARG A 321 -0.44 10.82 16.87
N PRO A 322 -1.24 10.25 17.80
CA PRO A 322 -0.89 9.00 18.50
C PRO A 322 -0.74 7.78 17.56
N SER A 323 -1.62 7.68 16.56
CA SER A 323 -1.62 6.61 15.55
C SER A 323 -0.49 6.71 14.54
N PHE A 324 0.33 7.76 14.56
CA PHE A 324 1.44 7.93 13.61
C PHE A 324 2.49 6.82 13.81
N GLY A 325 2.86 6.13 12.73
CA GLY A 325 3.87 5.06 12.73
C GLY A 325 5.22 5.48 12.14
N GLY A 326 5.19 6.41 11.19
CA GLY A 326 6.36 6.85 10.44
C GLY A 326 6.07 7.08 8.96
N VAL A 327 7.03 6.75 8.10
CA VAL A 327 6.98 6.94 6.65
C VAL A 327 7.25 5.63 5.93
N ALA A 328 6.49 5.35 4.87
CA ALA A 328 6.77 4.28 3.93
C ALA A 328 7.22 4.86 2.59
N VAL A 329 8.09 4.16 1.86
CA VAL A 329 8.69 4.66 0.61
C VAL A 329 8.53 3.66 -0.53
N TRP A 330 7.89 4.12 -1.61
CA TRP A 330 7.75 3.41 -2.87
C TRP A 330 8.74 3.98 -3.91
N GLU A 331 9.80 3.29 -4.32
CA GLU A 331 10.43 2.10 -3.73
C GLU A 331 11.94 2.32 -3.53
N ALA A 332 12.64 1.34 -2.97
CA ALA A 332 14.04 1.43 -2.54
C ALA A 332 14.99 1.96 -3.63
N THR A 333 14.91 1.46 -4.85
CA THR A 333 15.84 1.80 -5.94
C THR A 333 15.62 3.22 -6.45
N ARG A 334 14.38 3.70 -6.45
CA ARG A 334 14.02 5.10 -6.69
C ARG A 334 14.53 6.00 -5.56
N GLY A 335 14.33 5.60 -4.30
CA GLY A 335 14.79 6.36 -3.13
C GLY A 335 16.32 6.47 -3.03
N ASP A 336 17.05 5.41 -3.34
CA ASP A 336 18.53 5.39 -3.40
C ASP A 336 19.07 6.34 -4.49
N ARG A 337 18.37 6.44 -5.63
CA ARG A 337 18.75 7.30 -6.76
C ARG A 337 18.32 8.77 -6.60
N ASN A 338 17.70 9.13 -5.49
CA ASN A 338 17.26 10.49 -5.17
C ASN A 338 17.93 11.02 -3.88
N PRO A 339 19.27 11.15 -3.84
CA PRO A 339 19.97 11.46 -2.61
C PRO A 339 19.83 12.92 -2.18
N TYR A 340 19.80 13.16 -0.87
CA TYR A 340 19.91 14.46 -0.22
C TYR A 340 20.98 14.42 0.86
N ASN A 341 21.94 15.34 0.82
CA ASN A 341 23.09 15.39 1.74
C ASN A 341 23.81 14.04 1.94
N GLY A 342 23.93 13.23 0.87
CA GLY A 342 24.58 11.93 0.88
C GLY A 342 23.74 10.75 1.40
N LYS A 343 22.43 10.94 1.65
CA LYS A 343 21.49 9.89 2.08
C LYS A 343 20.38 9.66 1.07
N SER A 344 19.91 8.41 0.96
CA SER A 344 18.72 8.03 0.17
C SER A 344 17.47 8.76 0.66
N PHE A 345 16.39 8.76 -0.13
CA PHE A 345 15.11 9.33 0.27
C PHE A 345 14.60 8.70 1.58
N GLN A 346 14.56 7.36 1.64
CA GLN A 346 14.13 6.62 2.83
C GLN A 346 15.04 6.87 4.05
N ALA A 347 16.36 6.98 3.88
CA ALA A 347 17.25 7.33 4.98
C ALA A 347 17.02 8.78 5.49
N THR A 348 16.71 9.70 4.59
CA THR A 348 16.38 11.09 4.97
C THR A 348 15.04 11.17 5.72
N MET A 349 14.07 10.30 5.44
CA MET A 349 12.82 10.22 6.20
C MET A 349 13.08 9.88 7.68
N LYS A 350 14.02 8.97 7.99
CA LYS A 350 14.39 8.66 9.39
C LYS A 350 14.93 9.88 10.13
N LEU A 351 15.75 10.70 9.47
CA LEU A 351 16.26 11.95 10.05
C LEU A 351 15.15 12.95 10.36
N TRP A 352 14.16 13.10 9.46
CA TRP A 352 13.01 13.97 9.71
C TRP A 352 12.12 13.46 10.85
N LEU A 353 11.94 12.14 10.96
CA LEU A 353 11.22 11.52 12.08
C LEU A 353 11.96 11.74 13.41
N GLN A 354 13.29 11.54 13.44
CA GLN A 354 14.13 11.82 14.62
C GLN A 354 14.17 13.31 14.99
N GLY A 355 14.14 14.21 14.01
CA GLY A 355 14.00 15.66 14.23
C GLY A 355 12.64 16.01 14.82
N ALA A 356 11.55 15.52 14.23
CA ALA A 356 10.19 15.72 14.72
C ALA A 356 9.97 15.13 16.13
N ALA A 357 10.71 14.07 16.49
CA ALA A 357 10.72 13.49 17.84
C ALA A 357 11.34 14.40 18.91
N THR A 358 12.18 15.37 18.54
CA THR A 358 12.86 16.30 19.46
C THR A 358 12.40 17.75 19.32
N ASP A 359 11.60 18.08 18.30
CA ASP A 359 11.06 19.42 18.08
C ASP A 359 9.90 19.74 19.04
N LEU A 360 10.20 20.54 20.08
CA LEU A 360 9.25 20.99 21.10
C LEU A 360 8.01 21.71 20.51
N ARG A 361 8.10 22.26 19.29
CA ARG A 361 6.96 22.90 18.60
C ARG A 361 5.87 21.89 18.21
N LEU A 362 6.19 20.60 18.16
CA LEU A 362 5.28 19.51 17.79
C LEU A 362 4.63 18.83 18.99
N GLY A 363 4.88 19.30 20.22
CA GLY A 363 4.31 18.76 21.46
C GLY A 363 2.79 18.88 21.58
N GLY A 364 2.14 19.72 20.76
CA GLY A 364 0.68 19.82 20.65
C GLY A 364 0.22 19.74 19.19
N CYS A 365 -0.79 18.91 18.91
CA CYS A 365 -1.27 18.75 17.55
C CYS A 365 -2.00 19.99 17.02
N GLN A 366 -1.47 20.55 15.93
CA GLN A 366 -2.18 21.54 15.14
C GLN A 366 -3.31 20.87 14.36
N VAL A 367 -4.53 21.35 14.58
CA VAL A 367 -5.67 21.14 13.68
C VAL A 367 -5.54 22.06 12.47
N SER A 368 -5.99 21.60 11.31
CA SER A 368 -5.98 22.40 10.09
C SER A 368 -6.99 23.55 10.14
N GLN A 369 -6.74 24.61 9.37
CA GLN A 369 -7.55 25.83 9.39
C GLN A 369 -8.88 25.71 8.61
N TRP A 370 -9.72 24.73 8.97
CA TRP A 370 -11.13 24.73 8.59
C TRP A 370 -11.90 25.74 9.44
N ARG A 371 -12.47 26.77 8.80
CA ARG A 371 -13.38 27.72 9.46
C ARG A 371 -14.71 27.04 9.74
N LEU A 372 -15.29 27.31 10.91
CA LEU A 372 -16.57 26.75 11.39
C LEU A 372 -17.80 27.40 10.71
N THR A 373 -17.77 27.63 9.40
CA THR A 373 -18.74 28.50 8.69
C THR A 373 -19.53 27.83 7.58
N ASP A 374 -19.10 26.69 7.04
CA ASP A 374 -19.83 26.00 5.96
C ASP A 374 -20.60 24.78 6.51
N PRO A 375 -21.94 24.72 6.35
CA PRO A 375 -22.73 23.60 6.85
C PRO A 375 -22.47 22.33 6.05
N VAL A 376 -22.20 21.23 6.75
CA VAL A 376 -21.91 19.93 6.15
C VAL A 376 -23.06 19.50 5.23
N VAL A 377 -22.76 19.20 3.96
CA VAL A 377 -23.71 18.62 3.00
C VAL A 377 -23.92 17.13 3.31
N LEU A 378 -24.48 16.86 4.49
CA LEU A 378 -25.05 15.58 4.86
C LEU A 378 -26.34 15.39 4.06
N ALA A 379 -26.22 14.82 2.86
CA ALA A 379 -27.32 14.49 1.96
C ALA A 379 -28.19 13.32 2.49
N LYS A 380 -28.75 13.48 3.71
CA LYS A 380 -29.79 12.63 4.27
C LYS A 380 -31.06 12.77 3.43
N ARG A 381 -31.22 11.91 2.41
CA ARG A 381 -32.53 11.67 1.79
C ARG A 381 -33.42 10.92 2.80
N PRO A 382 -34.51 11.51 3.32
CA PRO A 382 -35.45 10.75 4.14
C PRO A 382 -36.24 9.80 3.23
N VAL A 383 -36.29 8.51 3.58
CA VAL A 383 -37.20 7.55 2.94
C VAL A 383 -38.60 7.78 3.51
N GLY A 384 -39.33 8.71 2.90
CA GLY A 384 -40.72 8.99 3.25
C GLY A 384 -41.65 7.90 2.74
N VAL A 385 -42.03 6.96 3.62
CA VAL A 385 -43.10 6.00 3.34
C VAL A 385 -44.44 6.73 3.35
N MET A 386 -44.95 7.07 2.17
CA MET A 386 -46.25 7.74 2.03
C MET A 386 -47.36 6.70 1.84
N VAL A 387 -48.07 6.39 2.93
CA VAL A 387 -49.29 5.57 2.88
C VAL A 387 -50.42 6.41 2.29
N SER A 388 -50.91 6.03 1.11
CA SER A 388 -52.09 6.66 0.49
C SER A 388 -53.37 5.98 0.96
N THR A 389 -54.22 6.70 1.69
CA THR A 389 -55.54 6.23 2.12
C THR A 389 -56.60 6.54 1.05
N ASN A 390 -57.36 5.52 0.63
CA ASN A 390 -58.47 5.70 -0.32
C ASN A 390 -59.61 6.55 0.27
N ALA A 391 -60.05 7.54 -0.49
CA ALA A 391 -61.36 8.18 -0.38
C ALA A 391 -61.89 8.44 -1.81
N ALA A 392 -63.20 8.35 -2.02
CA ALA A 392 -63.82 8.36 -3.36
C ALA A 392 -65.17 9.09 -3.37
N VAL A 393 -65.72 9.28 -4.59
CA VAL A 393 -67.06 9.87 -4.88
C VAL A 393 -67.05 11.41 -4.73
N ARG A 394 -67.65 12.26 -5.61
CA ARG A 394 -68.67 12.08 -6.67
C ARG A 394 -68.35 12.87 -7.96
N MET A 395 -69.18 12.69 -9.01
CA MET A 395 -69.13 13.41 -10.30
C MET A 395 -70.01 14.66 -10.32
N ASP A 396 -69.85 15.55 -11.32
CA ASP A 396 -70.98 16.05 -12.11
C ASP A 396 -70.57 16.57 -13.53
N PHE A 397 -71.56 16.90 -14.40
CA PHE A 397 -71.39 17.04 -15.88
C PHE A 397 -71.75 18.41 -16.52
N ALA A 398 -70.98 18.83 -17.53
CA ALA A 398 -71.39 19.67 -18.69
C ALA A 398 -70.31 19.58 -19.80
N GLY A 399 -70.58 19.29 -21.08
CA GLY A 399 -71.04 20.24 -22.13
C GLY A 399 -69.84 20.91 -22.83
N THR A 400 -69.59 20.88 -24.16
CA THR A 400 -70.43 20.54 -25.34
C THR A 400 -69.54 20.10 -26.54
N ARG A 401 -70.09 19.40 -27.56
CA ARG A 401 -69.33 18.87 -28.72
C ARG A 401 -69.10 19.89 -29.87
N ARG A 402 -67.98 19.73 -30.61
CA ARG A 402 -67.94 19.80 -32.09
C ARG A 402 -66.90 18.80 -32.64
N HIS A 403 -67.15 18.24 -33.83
CA HIS A 403 -66.22 17.37 -34.57
C HIS A 403 -65.58 18.13 -35.74
N ILE A 404 -64.38 17.70 -36.15
CA ILE A 404 -63.91 17.52 -37.55
C ILE A 404 -62.66 16.61 -37.49
N ALA A 405 -62.33 15.90 -38.57
CA ALA A 405 -61.47 14.71 -38.52
C ALA A 405 -60.08 14.85 -39.18
N ALA A 406 -59.14 14.10 -38.60
CA ALA A 406 -58.01 13.39 -39.22
C ALA A 406 -57.08 14.09 -40.24
N ARG A 407 -55.78 14.17 -39.87
CA ARG A 407 -54.67 13.60 -40.67
C ARG A 407 -53.47 13.28 -39.78
N ALA A 408 -52.65 12.31 -40.20
CA ALA A 408 -51.50 11.82 -39.43
C ALA A 408 -50.19 12.50 -39.81
N ALA A 409 -49.24 12.56 -38.87
CA ALA A 409 -47.86 13.02 -39.09
C ALA A 409 -46.87 12.09 -38.35
N LYS A 410 -45.64 11.98 -38.89
CA LYS A 410 -44.54 11.19 -38.31
C LYS A 410 -43.75 11.99 -37.26
N PRO A 411 -43.04 11.34 -36.31
CA PRO A 411 -42.14 12.03 -35.41
C PRO A 411 -40.89 12.60 -36.14
N PRO A 412 -40.33 13.73 -35.68
CA PRO A 412 -39.09 14.29 -36.20
C PRO A 412 -37.84 13.58 -35.64
N LEU A 413 -36.68 13.87 -36.26
CA LEU A 413 -35.39 13.23 -36.01
C LEU A 413 -34.62 13.84 -34.82
N VAL A 414 -33.67 13.05 -34.29
CA VAL A 414 -32.61 13.51 -33.40
C VAL A 414 -31.64 14.44 -34.16
N PHE A 415 -31.28 15.57 -33.56
CA PHE A 415 -30.15 16.39 -33.99
C PHE A 415 -28.89 15.99 -33.23
N ALA A 416 -27.77 15.87 -33.95
CA ALA A 416 -26.42 15.79 -33.41
C ALA A 416 -25.50 16.68 -34.23
N THR A 417 -24.58 17.38 -33.57
CA THR A 417 -23.63 18.31 -34.22
C THR A 417 -22.19 18.03 -33.76
N GLU A 418 -21.42 17.36 -34.62
CA GLU A 418 -20.36 18.01 -35.42
C GLU A 418 -19.67 19.27 -34.83
N TRP A 419 -18.35 19.50 -34.84
CA TRP A 419 -17.13 18.83 -35.37
C TRP A 419 -15.92 19.16 -34.42
N LYS A 420 -14.59 19.21 -34.72
CA LYS A 420 -13.71 18.95 -35.89
C LYS A 420 -12.23 18.76 -35.48
N VAL A 421 -11.51 17.84 -36.13
CA VAL A 421 -10.05 17.87 -36.32
C VAL A 421 -9.74 17.43 -37.76
N LYS A 422 -8.63 17.89 -38.37
CA LYS A 422 -8.23 17.62 -39.77
C LYS A 422 -7.05 16.64 -39.87
N GLU A 423 -6.99 15.89 -40.97
CA GLU A 423 -5.75 15.28 -41.48
C GLU A 423 -5.08 16.16 -42.55
N GLN A 424 -3.75 16.01 -42.71
CA GLN A 424 -3.10 15.98 -44.04
C GLN A 424 -1.67 15.39 -43.98
N VAL A 425 -1.50 14.12 -44.41
CA VAL A 425 -0.79 13.73 -45.65
C VAL A 425 0.40 14.65 -46.08
N LYS A 426 1.65 14.22 -46.33
CA LYS A 426 2.26 12.90 -46.69
C LYS A 426 3.79 12.92 -46.46
N GLY A 427 4.45 11.75 -46.40
CA GLY A 427 5.92 11.66 -46.51
C GLY A 427 6.45 10.22 -46.56
N THR A 428 7.30 9.88 -47.54
CA THR A 428 7.84 8.53 -47.79
C THR A 428 9.35 8.44 -47.53
N TYR A 429 9.86 7.31 -47.04
CA TYR A 429 11.07 6.66 -47.58
C TYR A 429 11.17 5.17 -47.17
N LEU A 430 12.19 4.47 -47.67
CA LEU A 430 12.26 3.00 -47.82
C LEU A 430 13.22 2.30 -46.85
N SER A 431 12.85 1.07 -46.50
CA SER A 431 13.65 -0.11 -46.10
C SER A 431 15.16 0.00 -45.79
N ARG A 432 15.58 -0.65 -44.71
CA ARG A 432 16.78 -1.55 -44.71
C ARG A 432 16.68 -2.63 -43.64
N GLU A 433 17.38 -3.74 -43.86
CA GLU A 433 17.48 -4.89 -42.95
C GLU A 433 18.84 -4.94 -42.24
N ARG A 434 18.92 -5.72 -41.15
CA ARG A 434 20.14 -6.24 -40.47
C ARG A 434 21.03 -5.17 -39.82
N PHE A 435 21.77 -5.47 -38.74
CA PHE A 435 21.96 -6.74 -38.03
C PHE A 435 21.24 -6.77 -36.68
#